data_AF-A0A820V741-F1
#
_entry.id   AF-A0A820V741-F1
#
_cell.length_a   1.000
_cell.length_b   1.000
_cell.length_c   1.000
_cell.angle_alpha   90.00
_cell.angle_beta   90.00
_cell.angle_gamma   90.00
#
_symmetry.space_group_name_H-M   'P 1'
#
loop_
_entity.id
_entity.type
_entity.pdbx_description
1 polymer ?
#
loop_
_entity_poly.entity_id
_entity_poly.type
_entity_poly.pdbx_seq_one_letter_code
_entity_poly.pdbx_strand_id
1 'polypeptide(L)'
;MDKNTITNDEIKEELEIKYKSIYALENIIGTLNLRNRHVRIDLQDEKEYNKILRSGKLTIFGQLIECDEYLPAPKILICSKCNSPEHTKQRCLNSKIELCRRCGQDRNDNNDHKSCEIKCHHCGGAHTSTDYFCPVIQKFRYELINELKTRPDLLPTATQIFIPTDCREHGSKIKVLENKLTQNQISNKNQHQLIVHHSNFADQSQWPSLPSASLYSSTTSLNDNLIETTKSLSNELKIIKENYAAEQKRLEERYNNHLNLMNQSWLIMQQQMQTQTEMLNTMDGIINSTLFTSCANVMEVLTQIALKLLNENNHTELNPILALLQQQTLYINDKKSIYTSHQIKLNMLIEKQREALKSSLNTIIKQPNVQ
;
A
#
# COMPACT_ATOMS: atom_id res chain seq x y z
N MET A 1 23.60 -13.51 -32.60
CA MET A 1 22.12 -13.49 -32.65
C MET A 1 21.62 -13.54 -31.22
N ASP A 2 21.40 -12.37 -30.62
CA ASP A 2 20.85 -12.23 -29.27
C ASP A 2 19.35 -12.51 -29.33
N LYS A 3 18.94 -13.74 -28.97
CA LYS A 3 17.60 -14.27 -29.29
C LYS A 3 16.60 -14.36 -28.13
N ASN A 4 16.86 -13.74 -26.98
CA ASN A 4 15.94 -13.79 -25.83
C ASN A 4 15.65 -12.39 -25.27
N THR A 5 15.20 -11.45 -26.11
CA THR A 5 14.61 -10.20 -25.63
C THR A 5 13.10 -10.29 -25.74
N ILE A 6 12.43 -10.47 -24.61
CA ILE A 6 10.97 -10.35 -24.54
C ILE A 6 10.61 -8.90 -24.87
N THR A 7 9.77 -8.71 -25.87
CA THR A 7 9.26 -7.40 -26.29
C THR A 7 8.11 -6.96 -25.39
N ASN A 8 7.85 -5.65 -25.35
CA ASN A 8 6.76 -5.12 -24.53
C ASN A 8 5.38 -5.58 -25.02
N ASP A 9 5.25 -5.83 -26.33
CA ASP A 9 4.02 -6.33 -26.93
C ASP A 9 3.76 -7.78 -26.51
N GLU A 10 4.81 -8.62 -26.45
CA GLU A 10 4.70 -9.99 -25.92
C GLU A 10 4.35 -10.02 -24.43
N ILE A 11 4.98 -9.15 -23.62
CA ILE A 11 4.63 -8.98 -22.19
C ILE A 11 3.15 -8.61 -22.05
N LYS A 12 2.70 -7.65 -22.87
CA LYS A 12 1.32 -7.18 -22.85
C LYS A 12 0.34 -8.28 -23.24
N GLU A 13 0.60 -9.01 -24.31
CA GLU A 13 -0.26 -10.10 -24.78
C GLU A 13 -0.43 -11.18 -23.71
N GLU A 14 0.66 -11.63 -23.09
CA GLU A 14 0.58 -12.66 -22.06
C GLU A 14 -0.15 -12.19 -20.80
N LEU A 15 0.09 -10.94 -20.39
CA LEU A 15 -0.58 -10.36 -19.23
C LEU A 15 -2.08 -10.19 -19.48
N GLU A 16 -2.49 -9.72 -20.67
CA GLU A 16 -3.91 -9.61 -21.05
C GLU A 16 -4.60 -10.98 -21.09
N ILE A 17 -3.88 -12.06 -21.45
CA ILE A 17 -4.41 -13.44 -21.39
C ILE A 17 -4.60 -13.91 -19.93
N LYS A 18 -3.63 -13.61 -19.05
CA LYS A 18 -3.64 -14.08 -17.65
C LYS A 18 -4.55 -13.27 -16.74
N TYR A 19 -4.67 -11.98 -16.99
CA TYR A 19 -5.23 -11.00 -16.07
C TYR A 19 -6.24 -10.13 -16.81
N LYS A 20 -7.51 -10.54 -16.72
CA LYS A 20 -8.62 -9.83 -17.39
C LYS A 20 -8.87 -8.44 -16.82
N SER A 21 -8.35 -8.16 -15.62
CA SER A 21 -8.57 -6.88 -14.96
C SER A 21 -7.59 -5.79 -15.40
N ILE A 22 -6.59 -6.10 -16.24
CA ILE A 22 -5.66 -5.10 -16.77
C ILE A 22 -6.43 -4.14 -17.69
N TYR A 23 -6.30 -2.83 -17.43
CA TYR A 23 -6.92 -1.80 -18.28
C TYR A 23 -5.91 -0.81 -18.87
N ALA A 24 -4.71 -0.74 -18.31
CA ALA A 24 -3.61 0.01 -18.89
C ALA A 24 -2.28 -0.69 -18.64
N LEU A 25 -1.40 -0.63 -19.63
CA LEU A 25 -0.03 -1.11 -19.56
C LEU A 25 0.86 -0.06 -20.20
N GLU A 26 1.76 0.52 -19.42
CA GLU A 26 2.62 1.63 -19.83
C GLU A 26 4.09 1.30 -19.60
N ASN A 27 4.94 1.67 -20.56
CA ASN A 27 6.38 1.58 -20.37
C ASN A 27 6.86 2.78 -19.56
N ILE A 28 7.43 2.52 -18.39
CA ILE A 28 8.13 3.54 -17.63
C ILE A 28 9.57 3.58 -18.14
N ILE A 29 9.88 4.63 -18.90
CA ILE A 29 11.25 4.90 -19.32
C ILE A 29 12.03 5.32 -18.07
N GLY A 30 12.95 4.46 -17.62
CA GLY A 30 13.73 4.68 -16.40
C GLY A 30 14.60 5.94 -16.46
N THR A 31 14.57 6.73 -15.39
CA THR A 31 15.27 8.01 -15.19
C THR A 31 16.77 7.91 -14.86
N LEU A 32 17.40 6.74 -14.91
CA LEU A 32 18.79 6.60 -14.42
C LEU A 32 19.77 5.88 -15.33
N ASN A 33 19.34 5.05 -16.28
CA ASN A 33 20.17 4.49 -17.34
C ASN A 33 19.23 3.79 -18.33
N LEU A 34 19.38 4.03 -19.64
CA LEU A 34 18.58 3.47 -20.75
C LEU A 34 18.47 1.92 -20.80
N ARG A 35 19.00 1.21 -19.80
CA ARG A 35 19.10 -0.24 -19.70
C ARG A 35 18.01 -0.89 -18.84
N ASN A 36 17.42 -0.18 -17.87
CA ASN A 36 16.38 -0.75 -17.01
C ASN A 36 15.02 -0.31 -17.54
N ARG A 37 14.38 -1.20 -18.31
CA ARG A 37 12.99 -1.05 -18.71
C ARG A 37 12.12 -1.41 -17.50
N HIS A 38 11.03 -0.68 -17.31
CA HIS A 38 10.05 -0.97 -16.29
C HIS A 38 8.68 -0.91 -16.94
N VAL A 39 7.80 -1.82 -16.56
CA VAL A 39 6.43 -1.86 -17.07
C VAL A 39 5.49 -1.53 -15.92
N ARG A 40 4.62 -0.55 -16.12
CA ARG A 40 3.50 -0.26 -15.24
C ARG A 40 2.29 -1.04 -15.72
N ILE A 41 1.62 -1.71 -14.80
CA ILE A 41 0.33 -2.35 -15.04
C ILE A 41 -0.70 -1.70 -14.12
N ASP A 42 -1.80 -1.26 -14.70
CA ASP A 42 -2.96 -0.78 -13.96
C ASP A 42 -4.09 -1.81 -14.03
N LEU A 43 -4.62 -2.21 -12.87
CA LEU A 43 -5.62 -3.27 -12.70
C LEU A 43 -6.93 -2.70 -12.16
N GLN A 44 -8.07 -3.16 -12.67
CA GLN A 44 -9.40 -2.76 -12.20
C GLN A 44 -9.86 -3.56 -10.97
N ASP A 45 -9.43 -4.81 -10.85
CA ASP A 45 -9.84 -5.68 -9.74
C ASP A 45 -8.85 -5.60 -8.58
N GLU A 46 -9.31 -5.04 -7.47
CA GLU A 46 -8.55 -4.92 -6.23
C GLU A 46 -8.09 -6.28 -5.68
N LYS A 47 -8.86 -7.36 -5.89
CA LYS A 47 -8.48 -8.70 -5.42
C LYS A 47 -7.30 -9.25 -6.22
N GLU A 48 -7.33 -9.06 -7.53
CA GLU A 48 -6.26 -9.46 -8.44
C GLU A 48 -4.99 -8.64 -8.17
N TYR A 49 -5.13 -7.32 -8.00
CA TYR A 49 -4.08 -6.42 -7.56
C TYR A 49 -3.38 -6.91 -6.29
N ASN A 50 -4.16 -7.14 -5.22
CA ASN A 50 -3.63 -7.56 -3.94
C ASN A 50 -2.98 -8.95 -3.99
N LYS A 51 -3.52 -9.85 -4.83
CA LYS A 51 -2.94 -11.18 -5.03
C LYS A 51 -1.55 -11.09 -5.67
N ILE A 52 -1.41 -10.28 -6.72
CA ILE A 52 -0.14 -10.05 -7.41
C ILE A 52 0.85 -9.41 -6.43
N LEU A 53 0.47 -8.33 -5.75
CA LEU A 53 1.34 -7.62 -4.85
C LEU A 53 1.82 -8.48 -3.67
N ARG A 54 0.93 -9.29 -3.06
CA ARG A 54 1.32 -10.22 -1.98
C ARG A 54 2.29 -11.30 -2.44
N SER A 55 2.19 -11.73 -3.70
CA SER A 55 3.15 -12.69 -4.25
C SER A 55 4.51 -12.07 -4.53
N GLY A 56 4.56 -10.75 -4.78
CA GLY A 56 5.76 -10.00 -5.15
C GLY A 56 6.41 -10.44 -6.46
N LYS A 57 5.78 -11.39 -7.17
CA LYS A 57 6.36 -12.13 -8.30
C LYS A 57 5.28 -12.47 -9.33
N LEU A 58 5.56 -12.21 -10.59
CA LEU A 58 4.72 -12.53 -11.74
C LEU A 58 5.43 -13.52 -12.65
N THR A 59 4.69 -14.48 -13.22
CA THR A 59 5.26 -15.38 -14.23
C THR A 59 4.90 -14.89 -15.62
N ILE A 60 5.89 -14.60 -16.46
CA ILE A 60 5.77 -14.17 -17.86
C ILE A 60 6.67 -15.09 -18.71
N PHE A 61 6.09 -15.84 -19.65
CA PHE A 61 6.68 -16.85 -20.51
C PHE A 61 7.51 -17.89 -19.75
N GLY A 62 6.99 -18.28 -18.58
CA GLY A 62 7.66 -19.20 -17.65
C GLY A 62 8.82 -18.57 -16.86
N GLN A 63 9.14 -17.30 -17.08
CA GLN A 63 10.10 -16.54 -16.30
C GLN A 63 9.41 -15.88 -15.11
N LEU A 64 10.04 -15.95 -13.95
CA LEU A 64 9.53 -15.34 -12.74
C LEU A 64 10.18 -13.96 -12.59
N ILE A 65 9.34 -12.92 -12.68
CA ILE A 65 9.72 -11.52 -12.66
C ILE A 65 9.24 -10.91 -11.35
N GLU A 66 10.06 -10.11 -10.70
CA GLU A 66 9.67 -9.41 -9.49
C GLU A 66 8.64 -8.33 -9.81
N CYS A 67 7.75 -8.03 -8.86
CA CYS A 67 6.80 -6.94 -8.99
C CYS A 67 6.62 -6.25 -7.65
N ASP A 68 6.55 -4.93 -7.69
CA ASP A 68 6.36 -4.04 -6.56
C ASP A 68 5.13 -3.16 -6.77
N GLU A 69 4.66 -2.49 -5.73
CA GLU A 69 3.66 -1.44 -5.89
C GLU A 69 4.29 -0.24 -6.61
N TYR A 70 3.66 0.20 -7.71
CA TYR A 70 4.08 1.43 -8.37
C TYR A 70 3.49 2.61 -7.61
N LEU A 71 4.35 3.27 -6.86
CA LEU A 71 4.03 4.58 -6.31
C LEU A 71 4.53 5.63 -7.30
N PRO A 72 3.63 6.33 -8.02
CA PRO A 72 4.06 7.42 -8.87
C PRO A 72 4.86 8.40 -8.03
N ALA A 73 5.96 8.89 -8.59
CA ALA A 73 6.76 9.94 -8.00
C ALA A 73 5.85 11.04 -7.42
N PRO A 74 5.73 11.16 -6.08
CA PRO A 74 4.85 12.18 -5.53
C PRO A 74 5.38 13.52 -6.02
N LYS A 75 4.50 14.33 -6.62
CA LYS A 75 4.85 15.69 -7.00
C LYS A 75 5.10 16.45 -5.72
N ILE A 76 6.37 16.65 -5.38
CA ILE A 76 6.74 17.41 -4.19
C ILE A 76 6.31 18.84 -4.42
N LEU A 77 5.41 19.32 -3.56
CA LEU A 77 5.06 20.72 -3.51
C LEU A 77 6.26 21.48 -2.97
N ILE A 78 6.91 22.25 -3.82
CA ILE A 78 8.00 23.14 -3.44
C ILE A 78 7.46 24.56 -3.37
N CYS A 79 7.56 25.18 -2.19
CA CYS A 79 7.06 26.52 -1.96
C CYS A 79 7.80 27.51 -2.86
N SER A 80 7.08 28.26 -3.69
CA SER A 80 7.70 29.21 -4.61
C SER A 80 8.33 30.43 -3.92
N LYS A 81 8.12 30.62 -2.61
CA LYS A 81 8.69 31.71 -1.81
C LYS A 81 9.99 31.29 -1.12
N CYS A 82 9.95 30.25 -0.29
CA CYS A 82 11.13 29.81 0.47
C CYS A 82 11.90 28.65 -0.17
N ASN A 83 11.41 28.10 -1.30
CA ASN A 83 11.96 26.92 -1.97
C ASN A 83 12.00 25.64 -1.11
N SER A 84 11.43 25.64 0.08
CA SER A 84 11.29 24.44 0.91
C SER A 84 10.23 23.49 0.34
N PRO A 85 10.41 22.17 0.47
CA PRO A 85 9.35 21.20 0.22
C PRO A 85 8.21 21.37 1.26
N GLU A 86 7.12 20.60 1.11
CA GLU A 86 5.98 20.44 2.05
C GLU A 86 4.78 21.38 1.84
N HIS A 87 4.98 22.63 1.41
CA HIS A 87 3.89 23.61 1.42
C HIS A 87 3.84 24.53 0.18
N THR A 88 2.71 25.20 -0.01
CA THR A 88 2.49 26.16 -1.11
C THR A 88 2.77 27.59 -0.65
N LYS A 89 2.90 28.52 -1.61
CA LYS A 89 3.08 29.97 -1.34
C LYS A 89 2.03 30.54 -0.37
N GLN A 90 0.80 30.04 -0.44
CA GLN A 90 -0.33 30.51 0.39
C GLN A 90 -0.23 30.04 1.85
N ARG A 91 0.45 28.91 2.11
CA ARG A 91 0.64 28.34 3.44
C ARG A 91 2.06 28.55 3.99
N CYS A 92 2.85 29.41 3.35
CA CYS A 92 4.21 29.71 3.79
C CYS A 92 4.18 30.60 5.05
N LEU A 93 4.69 30.06 6.16
CA LEU A 93 4.85 30.81 7.41
C LEU A 93 5.91 31.91 7.29
N ASN A 94 6.88 31.74 6.39
CA ASN A 94 7.91 32.73 6.10
C ASN A 94 7.38 33.75 5.09
N SER A 95 6.38 34.54 5.50
CA SER A 95 5.71 35.51 4.64
C SER A 95 6.61 36.66 4.19
N LYS A 96 7.69 36.94 4.96
CA LYS A 96 8.61 38.07 4.79
C LYS A 96 9.81 37.81 3.87
N ILE A 97 10.06 36.56 3.48
CA ILE A 97 11.26 36.18 2.72
C ILE A 97 10.85 35.57 1.38
N GLU A 98 11.45 36.03 0.29
CA GLU A 98 11.28 35.45 -1.04
C GLU A 98 12.64 35.06 -1.61
N LEU A 99 13.00 33.79 -1.45
CA LEU A 99 14.31 33.29 -1.89
C LEU A 99 14.35 33.08 -3.40
N CYS A 100 15.41 33.55 -4.03
CA CYS A 100 15.70 33.30 -5.43
C CYS A 100 15.90 31.79 -5.69
N ARG A 101 15.13 31.23 -6.63
CA ARG A 101 15.23 29.80 -7.00
C ARG A 101 16.63 29.37 -7.46
N ARG A 102 17.40 30.31 -8.04
CA ARG A 102 18.72 30.04 -8.62
C ARG A 102 19.83 30.02 -7.57
N CYS A 103 19.90 31.01 -6.69
CA CYS A 103 21.01 31.21 -5.77
C CYS A 103 20.65 31.07 -4.28
N GLY A 104 19.36 30.98 -3.94
CA GLY A 104 18.90 30.85 -2.56
C GLY A 104 18.96 32.11 -1.71
N GLN A 105 19.34 33.26 -2.28
CA GLN A 105 19.41 34.55 -1.58
C GLN A 105 18.06 35.28 -1.59
N ASP A 106 17.84 36.17 -0.63
CA ASP A 106 16.59 36.95 -0.52
C ASP A 106 16.40 37.89 -1.72
N ARG A 107 15.18 37.92 -2.26
CA ARG A 107 14.76 38.82 -3.34
C ARG A 107 14.14 40.05 -2.71
N ASN A 108 14.99 41.01 -2.37
CA ASN A 108 14.54 42.31 -1.88
C ASN A 108 13.82 43.10 -2.99
N ASP A 109 14.22 42.93 -4.27
CA ASP A 109 13.49 43.42 -5.43
C ASP A 109 13.48 42.40 -6.58
N ASN A 110 12.36 42.33 -7.33
CA ASN A 110 12.09 41.32 -8.37
C ASN A 110 13.14 41.24 -9.52
N ASN A 111 14.09 42.18 -9.59
CA ASN A 111 15.12 42.26 -10.64
C ASN A 111 16.54 41.88 -10.19
N ASP A 112 16.80 41.71 -8.89
CA ASP A 112 18.18 41.69 -8.35
C ASP A 112 18.99 40.41 -8.63
N HIS A 113 18.36 39.39 -9.23
CA HIS A 113 18.97 38.06 -9.34
C HIS A 113 18.95 37.46 -10.75
N LYS A 114 18.89 38.30 -11.81
CA LYS A 114 18.94 37.81 -13.21
C LYS A 114 20.30 37.18 -13.57
N SER A 115 21.39 37.65 -12.98
CA SER A 115 22.78 37.21 -13.25
C SER A 115 23.42 36.42 -12.10
N CYS A 116 22.64 35.95 -11.11
CA CYS A 116 23.20 35.22 -9.98
C CYS A 116 23.74 33.83 -10.37
N GLU A 117 24.81 33.41 -9.70
CA GLU A 117 25.37 32.05 -9.82
C GLU A 117 24.35 31.01 -9.31
N ILE A 118 24.23 29.89 -10.03
CA ILE A 118 23.29 28.83 -9.66
C ILE A 118 23.87 28.07 -8.48
N LYS A 119 23.22 28.19 -7.32
CA LYS A 119 23.58 27.52 -6.08
C LYS A 119 22.33 27.14 -5.30
N CYS A 120 22.22 25.86 -4.99
CA CYS A 120 21.10 25.32 -4.23
C CYS A 120 21.18 25.77 -2.77
N HIS A 121 20.10 26.37 -2.25
CA HIS A 121 20.02 26.79 -0.85
C HIS A 121 20.07 25.60 0.12
N HIS A 122 19.55 24.43 -0.31
CA HIS A 122 19.42 23.26 0.55
C HIS A 122 20.73 22.49 0.72
N CYS A 123 21.45 22.24 -0.39
CA CYS A 123 22.66 21.42 -0.37
C CYS A 123 23.94 22.13 -0.80
N GLY A 124 23.85 23.40 -1.22
CA GLY A 124 24.99 24.20 -1.69
C GLY A 124 25.53 23.83 -3.07
N GLY A 125 24.94 22.87 -3.78
CA GLY A 125 25.40 22.37 -5.08
C GLY A 125 25.06 23.29 -6.27
N ALA A 126 25.69 23.05 -7.41
CA ALA A 126 25.53 23.83 -8.65
C ALA A 126 24.24 23.51 -9.43
N HIS A 127 23.09 23.61 -8.76
CA HIS A 127 21.76 23.43 -9.33
C HIS A 127 20.74 24.34 -8.65
N THR A 128 19.55 24.50 -9.24
CA THR A 128 18.49 25.34 -8.65
C THR A 128 17.91 24.70 -7.40
N SER A 129 17.45 25.49 -6.43
CA SER A 129 16.89 24.96 -5.16
C SER A 129 15.61 24.12 -5.35
N THR A 130 15.00 24.17 -6.53
CA THR A 130 13.81 23.41 -6.92
C THR A 130 14.15 22.18 -7.78
N ASP A 131 15.43 21.85 -7.94
CA ASP A 131 15.86 20.71 -8.75
C ASP A 131 15.48 19.39 -8.06
N TYR A 132 14.84 18.50 -8.80
CA TYR A 132 14.47 17.15 -8.34
C TYR A 132 15.67 16.25 -8.14
N PHE A 133 16.83 16.60 -8.69
CA PHE A 133 18.10 15.90 -8.46
C PHE A 133 18.84 16.43 -7.21
N CYS A 134 18.31 17.43 -6.51
CA CYS A 134 18.89 17.88 -5.26
C CYS A 134 18.84 16.74 -4.21
N PRO A 135 19.96 16.40 -3.54
CA PRO A 135 20.00 15.32 -2.54
C PRO A 135 18.99 15.51 -1.40
N VAL A 136 18.74 16.75 -0.98
CA VAL A 136 17.78 17.08 0.09
C VAL A 136 16.34 16.84 -0.38
N ILE A 137 16.01 17.25 -1.60
CA ILE A 137 14.69 17.03 -2.21
C ILE A 137 14.46 15.53 -2.47
N GLN A 138 15.49 14.80 -2.92
CA GLN A 138 15.43 13.35 -3.08
C GLN A 138 15.20 12.63 -1.75
N LYS A 139 15.91 13.03 -0.69
CA LYS A 139 15.71 12.47 0.66
C LYS A 139 14.27 12.70 1.13
N PHE A 140 13.76 13.92 1.02
CA PHE A 140 12.38 14.24 1.36
C PHE A 140 11.38 13.40 0.54
N ARG A 141 11.64 13.23 -0.76
CA ARG A 141 10.82 12.39 -1.64
C ARG A 141 10.77 10.94 -1.17
N TYR A 142 11.92 10.39 -0.79
CA TYR A 142 12.04 9.02 -0.32
C TYR A 142 11.29 8.83 1.01
N GLU A 143 11.43 9.78 1.94
CA GLU A 143 10.70 9.79 3.22
C GLU A 143 9.18 9.85 2.98
N LEU A 144 8.71 10.72 2.09
CA LEU A 144 7.29 10.81 1.73
C LEU A 144 6.77 9.53 1.10
N ILE A 145 7.53 8.88 0.21
CA ILE A 145 7.16 7.58 -0.37
C ILE A 145 7.03 6.52 0.74
N ASN A 146 7.97 6.46 1.67
CA ASN A 146 7.90 5.51 2.78
C ASN A 146 6.72 5.78 3.71
N GLU A 147 6.40 7.04 3.99
CA GLU A 147 5.20 7.40 4.76
C GLU A 147 3.93 6.93 4.04
N LEU A 148 3.81 7.19 2.74
CA LEU A 148 2.67 6.76 1.93
C LEU A 148 2.53 5.23 1.88
N LYS A 149 3.65 4.48 1.89
CA LYS A 149 3.63 3.01 2.03
C LYS A 149 3.05 2.56 3.37
N THR A 150 3.36 3.27 4.45
CA THR A 150 2.82 2.95 5.78
C THR A 150 1.36 3.39 5.97
N ARG A 151 0.89 4.31 5.13
CA ARG A 151 -0.43 4.95 5.20
C ARG A 151 -1.16 4.88 3.85
N PRO A 152 -1.58 3.69 3.42
CA PRO A 152 -2.25 3.49 2.13
C PRO A 152 -3.59 4.23 2.02
N ASP A 153 -4.18 4.65 3.14
CA ASP A 153 -5.37 5.53 3.22
C ASP A 153 -5.16 6.91 2.58
N LEU A 154 -3.91 7.34 2.41
CA LEU A 154 -3.55 8.61 1.80
C LEU A 154 -3.26 8.51 0.29
N LEU A 155 -3.24 7.30 -0.28
CA LEU A 155 -2.98 7.09 -1.70
C LEU A 155 -4.24 7.40 -2.54
N PRO A 156 -4.10 7.97 -3.76
CA PRO A 156 -5.21 8.09 -4.69
C PRO A 156 -5.85 6.72 -4.98
N THR A 157 -7.17 6.68 -5.18
CA THR A 157 -7.98 5.45 -5.31
C THR A 157 -7.63 4.56 -6.51
N ALA A 158 -6.75 5.00 -7.41
CA ALA A 158 -6.27 4.22 -8.55
C ALA A 158 -4.91 3.60 -8.21
N THR A 159 -4.92 2.31 -7.87
CA THR A 159 -3.73 1.57 -7.45
C THR A 159 -2.94 1.07 -8.66
N GLN A 160 -1.61 1.15 -8.61
CA GLN A 160 -0.71 0.90 -9.76
C GLN A 160 0.35 -0.14 -9.37
N ILE A 161 0.70 -1.07 -10.26
CA ILE A 161 1.75 -2.09 -10.04
C ILE A 161 2.97 -1.78 -10.91
N PHE A 162 4.15 -1.95 -10.32
CA PHE A 162 5.48 -1.81 -10.90
C PHE A 162 6.08 -3.18 -11.18
N ILE A 163 6.67 -3.37 -12.35
CA ILE A 163 7.45 -4.56 -12.67
C ILE A 163 8.87 -4.13 -13.06
N PRO A 164 9.89 -4.38 -12.21
CA PRO A 164 11.29 -4.36 -12.59
C PRO A 164 11.54 -5.36 -13.73
N THR A 165 12.05 -4.89 -14.87
CA THR A 165 12.46 -5.78 -15.96
C THR A 165 13.92 -6.19 -15.76
N ASP A 166 14.21 -6.93 -14.69
CA ASP A 166 15.54 -7.50 -14.47
C ASP A 166 15.57 -8.94 -15.02
N CYS A 167 15.75 -9.06 -16.33
CA CYS A 167 16.11 -10.33 -16.97
C CYS A 167 17.59 -10.30 -17.34
N ARG A 168 18.46 -10.36 -16.33
CA ARG A 168 19.83 -10.91 -16.38
C ARG A 168 20.49 -10.75 -15.01
N GLU A 169 20.35 -11.77 -14.15
CA GLU A 169 21.47 -12.08 -13.27
C GLU A 169 22.45 -12.96 -14.04
N HIS A 170 23.67 -12.45 -14.19
CA HIS A 170 24.83 -13.23 -14.59
C HIS A 170 25.07 -14.34 -13.55
N GLY A 171 24.97 -15.60 -13.96
CA GLY A 171 25.77 -16.68 -13.36
C GLY A 171 25.05 -17.81 -12.64
N SER A 172 23.74 -17.77 -12.43
CA SER A 172 23.00 -18.93 -11.91
C SER A 172 22.56 -19.82 -13.08
N LYS A 173 23.28 -20.92 -13.27
CA LYS A 173 22.82 -22.05 -14.10
C LYS A 173 21.55 -22.64 -13.47
N ILE A 174 20.41 -22.00 -13.71
CA ILE A 174 19.12 -22.67 -13.56
C ILE A 174 19.09 -23.70 -14.70
N LYS A 175 19.28 -24.97 -14.35
CA LYS A 175 18.97 -26.07 -15.26
C LYS A 175 17.48 -25.96 -15.55
N VAL A 176 17.16 -25.43 -16.73
CA VAL A 176 15.84 -25.60 -17.35
C VAL A 176 15.58 -27.10 -17.35
N LEU A 177 14.55 -27.52 -16.62
CA LEU A 177 14.06 -28.89 -16.71
C LEU A 177 13.45 -29.02 -18.11
N GLU A 178 14.24 -29.51 -19.06
CA GLU A 178 13.73 -29.86 -20.38
C GLU A 178 12.69 -30.97 -20.22
N ASN A 179 11.44 -30.62 -20.47
CA ASN A 179 10.38 -31.59 -20.68
C ASN A 179 10.70 -32.32 -22.00
N LYS A 180 11.39 -33.46 -21.92
CA LYS A 180 11.64 -34.36 -23.05
C LYS A 180 10.38 -35.13 -23.43
N LEU A 181 9.35 -34.42 -23.87
CA LEU A 181 8.30 -34.98 -24.69
C LEU A 181 7.91 -33.91 -25.70
N THR A 182 8.03 -34.26 -26.97
CA THR A 182 7.64 -33.48 -28.16
C THR A 182 8.68 -32.46 -28.67
N GLN A 183 9.65 -32.93 -29.45
CA GLN A 183 9.83 -32.47 -30.84
C GLN A 183 10.97 -33.26 -31.50
N ASN A 184 10.54 -34.35 -32.14
CA ASN A 184 11.20 -34.83 -33.33
C ASN A 184 10.93 -33.81 -34.45
N GLN A 185 11.95 -33.63 -35.29
CA GLN A 185 11.95 -33.05 -36.64
C GLN A 185 12.18 -31.54 -36.79
N ILE A 186 13.23 -31.29 -37.60
CA ILE A 186 13.47 -30.20 -38.55
C ILE A 186 14.47 -29.11 -38.13
N SER A 187 15.64 -29.24 -38.78
CA SER A 187 16.52 -28.20 -39.30
C SER A 187 17.79 -27.86 -38.50
N ASN A 188 18.79 -28.72 -38.65
CA ASN A 188 20.19 -28.35 -38.52
C ASN A 188 20.64 -27.58 -39.77
N LYS A 189 20.86 -26.27 -39.62
CA LYS A 189 21.84 -25.52 -40.41
C LYS A 189 22.91 -25.02 -39.47
N ASN A 190 24.08 -25.65 -39.51
CA ASN A 190 25.35 -24.95 -39.76
C ASN A 190 26.49 -25.97 -39.89
N GLN A 191 27.03 -25.99 -41.12
CA GLN A 191 28.45 -25.91 -41.42
C GLN A 191 29.41 -26.37 -40.31
N HIS A 192 29.80 -27.64 -40.38
CA HIS A 192 31.20 -28.01 -40.21
C HIS A 192 31.63 -28.79 -41.45
N GLN A 193 32.63 -28.24 -42.14
CA GLN A 193 33.32 -28.89 -43.24
C GLN A 193 33.99 -30.15 -42.71
N LEU A 194 33.54 -31.30 -43.21
CA LEU A 194 34.25 -32.57 -43.13
C LEU A 194 34.60 -32.97 -44.56
N ILE A 195 35.90 -33.00 -44.82
CA ILE A 195 36.52 -33.50 -46.04
C ILE A 195 36.17 -34.99 -46.13
N VAL A 196 35.30 -35.35 -47.09
CA VAL A 196 35.03 -36.74 -47.43
C VAL A 196 36.04 -37.18 -48.48
N HIS A 197 37.03 -37.95 -48.05
CA HIS A 197 37.80 -38.80 -48.96
C HIS A 197 36.87 -39.91 -49.46
N HIS A 198 36.44 -39.82 -50.72
CA HIS A 198 35.94 -40.97 -51.44
C HIS A 198 37.09 -41.95 -51.65
N SER A 199 37.11 -43.04 -50.89
CA SER A 199 37.81 -44.25 -51.27
C SER A 199 36.80 -45.38 -51.35
N ASN A 200 36.75 -45.96 -52.54
CA ASN A 200 36.00 -47.16 -52.87
C ASN A 200 36.42 -48.29 -51.94
N PHE A 201 35.47 -48.89 -51.23
CA PHE A 201 35.65 -50.21 -50.63
C PHE A 201 34.39 -51.03 -50.82
N ALA A 202 34.44 -51.86 -51.87
CA ALA A 202 33.72 -53.11 -51.91
C ALA A 202 34.35 -54.08 -50.89
N ASP A 203 33.54 -55.02 -50.42
CA ASP A 203 33.89 -56.13 -49.52
C ASP A 203 34.38 -55.79 -48.11
N GLN A 204 33.52 -56.05 -47.12
CA GLN A 204 33.75 -57.13 -46.14
C GLN A 204 32.62 -57.17 -45.10
N SER A 205 31.89 -58.27 -45.12
CA SER A 205 31.03 -58.75 -44.06
C SER A 205 31.88 -59.20 -42.85
N GLN A 206 32.12 -58.31 -41.89
CA GLN A 206 32.52 -58.70 -40.52
C GLN A 206 32.11 -57.58 -39.56
N TRP A 207 31.08 -57.84 -38.75
CA TRP A 207 30.77 -57.01 -37.60
C TRP A 207 31.93 -57.10 -36.59
N PRO A 208 32.46 -55.97 -36.09
CA PRO A 208 33.48 -56.01 -35.05
C PRO A 208 32.87 -56.63 -33.79
N SER A 209 33.43 -57.76 -33.35
CA SER A 209 33.11 -58.36 -32.06
C SER A 209 33.39 -57.35 -30.96
N LEU A 210 32.34 -56.98 -30.21
CA LEU A 210 32.43 -56.10 -29.05
C LEU A 210 33.47 -56.67 -28.07
N PRO A 211 34.39 -55.83 -27.55
CA PRO A 211 35.35 -56.27 -26.56
C PRO A 211 34.58 -56.75 -25.33
N SER A 212 34.90 -57.96 -24.87
CA SER A 212 34.43 -58.55 -23.62
C SER A 212 34.94 -57.70 -22.45
N ALA A 213 34.26 -56.58 -22.19
CA ALA A 213 34.56 -55.72 -21.07
C ALA A 213 34.32 -56.50 -19.78
N SER A 214 35.35 -56.59 -18.94
CA SER A 214 35.27 -57.16 -17.61
C SER A 214 34.28 -56.35 -16.77
N LEU A 215 33.03 -56.81 -16.72
CA LEU A 215 31.86 -56.17 -16.10
C LEU A 215 31.87 -56.12 -14.56
N TYR A 216 32.97 -56.49 -13.90
CA TYR A 216 32.98 -56.71 -12.46
C TYR A 216 33.62 -55.60 -11.61
N SER A 217 34.33 -54.62 -12.18
CA SER A 217 34.98 -53.54 -11.40
C SER A 217 34.26 -52.19 -11.44
N SER A 218 33.30 -51.98 -12.36
CA SER A 218 32.61 -50.69 -12.52
C SER A 218 31.27 -50.60 -11.79
N THR A 219 30.69 -51.73 -11.38
CA THR A 219 29.37 -51.78 -10.73
C THR A 219 29.41 -51.39 -9.26
N THR A 220 30.52 -51.66 -8.56
CA THR A 220 30.72 -51.27 -7.16
C THR A 220 30.80 -49.76 -7.00
N SER A 221 31.59 -49.08 -7.85
CA SER A 221 31.71 -47.61 -7.80
C SER A 221 30.38 -46.89 -8.07
N LEU A 222 29.56 -47.40 -8.98
CA LEU A 222 28.23 -46.84 -9.24
C LEU A 222 27.28 -47.02 -8.05
N ASN A 223 27.37 -48.16 -7.35
CA ASN A 223 26.55 -48.43 -6.18
C ASN A 223 26.93 -47.52 -5.00
N ASP A 224 28.23 -47.28 -4.79
CA ASP A 224 28.71 -46.38 -3.73
C ASP A 224 28.24 -44.93 -3.96
N ASN A 225 28.33 -44.45 -5.21
CA ASN A 225 27.81 -43.12 -5.59
C ASN A 225 26.29 -43.01 -5.40
N LEU A 226 25.54 -44.07 -5.69
CA LEU A 226 24.08 -44.10 -5.48
C LEU A 226 23.74 -44.04 -3.99
N ILE A 227 24.47 -44.77 -3.14
CA ILE A 227 24.28 -44.75 -1.68
C ILE A 227 24.60 -43.37 -1.13
N GLU A 228 25.69 -42.73 -1.57
CA GLU A 228 26.06 -41.38 -1.14
C GLU A 228 25.01 -40.34 -1.56
N THR A 229 24.55 -40.40 -2.81
CA THR A 229 23.49 -39.52 -3.32
C THR A 229 22.19 -39.70 -2.53
N THR A 230 21.81 -40.94 -2.23
CA THR A 230 20.61 -41.25 -1.44
C THR A 230 20.70 -40.70 -0.02
N LYS A 231 21.88 -40.81 0.62
CA LYS A 231 22.14 -40.22 1.94
C LYS A 231 22.09 -38.69 1.91
N SER A 232 22.68 -38.07 0.88
CA SER A 232 22.64 -36.62 0.68
C SER A 232 21.20 -36.12 0.53
N LEU A 233 20.39 -36.73 -0.34
CA LEU A 233 18.98 -36.39 -0.53
C LEU A 233 18.14 -36.60 0.75
N SER A 234 18.41 -37.68 1.48
CA SER A 234 17.73 -37.91 2.77
C SER A 234 18.04 -36.83 3.80
N ASN A 235 19.27 -36.31 3.82
CA ASN A 235 19.65 -35.21 4.69
C ASN A 235 18.99 -33.88 4.27
N GLU A 236 18.96 -33.58 2.97
CA GLU A 236 18.28 -32.38 2.46
C GLU A 236 16.77 -32.41 2.76
N LEU A 237 16.11 -33.55 2.56
CA LEU A 237 14.69 -33.72 2.91
C LEU A 237 14.43 -33.53 4.40
N LYS A 238 15.36 -33.95 5.26
CA LYS A 238 15.28 -33.72 6.70
C LYS A 238 15.34 -32.22 7.03
N ILE A 239 16.30 -31.51 6.44
CA ILE A 239 16.46 -30.04 6.62
C ILE A 239 15.23 -29.29 6.13
N ILE A 240 14.66 -29.66 4.97
CA ILE A 240 13.45 -29.04 4.43
C ILE A 240 12.26 -29.23 5.38
N LYS A 241 12.10 -30.44 5.96
CA LYS A 241 11.02 -30.70 6.94
C LYS A 241 11.19 -29.88 8.22
N GLU A 242 12.41 -29.78 8.73
CA GLU A 242 12.71 -28.96 9.92
C GLU A 242 12.46 -27.47 9.65
N ASN A 243 12.89 -26.96 8.51
CA ASN A 243 12.64 -25.57 8.09
C ASN A 243 11.14 -25.30 7.92
N TYR A 244 10.39 -26.22 7.31
CA TYR A 244 8.95 -26.08 7.15
C TYR A 244 8.23 -26.04 8.50
N ALA A 245 8.57 -26.94 9.43
CA ALA A 245 8.00 -26.96 10.78
C ALA A 245 8.34 -25.67 11.56
N ALA A 246 9.58 -25.17 11.43
CA ALA A 246 9.99 -23.91 12.04
C ALA A 246 9.22 -22.71 11.47
N GLU A 247 8.97 -22.68 10.16
CA GLU A 247 8.21 -21.61 9.52
C GLU A 247 6.71 -21.68 9.88
N GLN A 248 6.12 -22.87 9.98
CA GLN A 248 4.76 -23.02 10.50
C GLN A 248 4.62 -22.47 11.92
N LYS A 249 5.58 -22.78 12.80
CA LYS A 249 5.59 -22.24 14.17
C LYS A 249 5.69 -20.71 14.18
N ARG A 250 6.55 -20.12 13.33
CA ARG A 250 6.67 -18.65 13.20
C ARG A 250 5.37 -18.00 12.72
N LEU A 251 4.68 -18.62 11.77
CA LEU A 251 3.40 -18.14 11.28
C LEU A 251 2.32 -18.19 12.37
N GLU A 252 2.28 -19.27 13.15
CA GLU A 252 1.37 -19.42 14.30
C GLU A 252 1.65 -18.36 15.37
N GLU A 253 2.92 -18.11 15.71
CA GLU A 253 3.32 -17.04 16.65
C GLU A 253 2.90 -15.65 16.13
N ARG A 254 3.08 -15.35 14.84
CA ARG A 254 2.63 -14.09 14.23
C ARG A 254 1.11 -13.95 14.27
N TYR A 255 0.38 -15.01 13.94
CA TYR A 255 -1.08 -15.03 13.99
C TYR A 255 -1.58 -14.75 15.42
N ASN A 256 -1.02 -15.43 16.41
CA ASN A 256 -1.38 -15.25 17.82
C ASN A 256 -1.04 -13.83 18.31
N ASN A 257 0.09 -13.26 17.88
CA ASN A 257 0.44 -11.88 18.18
C ASN A 257 -0.57 -10.88 17.59
N HIS A 258 -0.94 -11.05 16.31
CA HIS A 258 -1.96 -10.22 15.67
C HIS A 258 -3.31 -10.33 16.37
N LEU A 259 -3.73 -11.54 16.74
CA LEU A 259 -4.97 -11.77 17.47
C LEU A 259 -4.97 -11.07 18.84
N ASN A 260 -3.84 -11.10 19.56
CA ASN A 260 -3.69 -10.38 20.82
C ASN A 260 -3.79 -8.86 20.65
N LEU A 261 -3.09 -8.28 19.66
CA LEU A 261 -3.17 -6.86 19.34
C LEU A 261 -4.60 -6.42 18.99
N MET A 262 -5.33 -7.27 18.27
CA MET A 262 -6.74 -7.04 17.95
C MET A 262 -7.62 -7.03 19.20
N ASN A 263 -7.45 -8.00 20.10
CA ASN A 263 -8.19 -8.07 21.35
C ASN A 263 -7.91 -6.86 22.26
N GLN A 264 -6.66 -6.41 22.35
CA GLN A 264 -6.30 -5.19 23.08
C GLN A 264 -6.97 -3.95 22.46
N SER A 265 -6.90 -3.81 21.15
CA SER A 265 -7.52 -2.69 20.43
C SER A 265 -9.04 -2.66 20.65
N TRP A 266 -9.68 -3.83 20.64
CA TRP A 266 -11.10 -3.99 20.95
C TRP A 266 -11.44 -3.54 22.39
N LEU A 267 -10.63 -3.92 23.38
CA LEU A 267 -10.82 -3.55 24.77
C LEU A 267 -10.70 -2.02 24.97
N ILE A 268 -9.68 -1.40 24.38
CA ILE A 268 -9.50 0.06 24.43
C ILE A 268 -10.73 0.78 23.88
N MET A 269 -11.25 0.31 22.76
CA MET A 269 -12.43 0.89 22.14
C MET A 269 -13.70 0.69 22.97
N GLN A 270 -13.88 -0.48 23.60
CA GLN A 270 -14.98 -0.69 24.56
C GLN A 270 -14.91 0.30 25.72
N GLN A 271 -13.71 0.51 26.27
CA GLN A 271 -13.49 1.48 27.34
C GLN A 271 -13.82 2.91 26.88
N GLN A 272 -13.41 3.31 25.67
CA GLN A 272 -13.75 4.61 25.11
C GLN A 272 -15.26 4.81 24.96
N MET A 273 -15.99 3.79 24.47
CA MET A 273 -17.45 3.85 24.36
C MET A 273 -18.12 3.98 25.73
N GLN A 274 -17.61 3.27 26.75
CA GLN A 274 -18.13 3.37 28.10
C GLN A 274 -17.90 4.78 28.67
N THR A 275 -16.69 5.34 28.54
CA THR A 275 -16.38 6.71 28.97
C THR A 275 -17.29 7.74 28.28
N GLN A 276 -17.50 7.60 26.97
CA GLN A 276 -18.42 8.49 26.24
C GLN A 276 -19.85 8.38 26.77
N THR A 277 -20.31 7.17 27.07
CA THR A 277 -21.65 6.94 27.64
C THR A 277 -21.79 7.57 29.03
N GLU A 278 -20.77 7.42 29.89
CA GLU A 278 -20.74 8.03 31.22
C GLU A 278 -20.71 9.57 31.16
N MET A 279 -19.93 10.14 30.24
CA MET A 279 -19.93 11.59 29.99
C MET A 279 -21.30 12.09 29.57
N LEU A 280 -22.00 11.38 28.68
CA LEU A 280 -23.35 11.74 28.25
C LEU A 280 -24.35 11.68 29.39
N ASN A 281 -24.36 10.59 30.16
CA ASN A 281 -25.24 10.47 31.32
C ASN A 281 -24.98 11.59 32.35
N THR A 282 -23.73 12.00 32.51
CA THR A 282 -23.36 13.12 33.39
C THR A 282 -23.86 14.45 32.83
N MET A 283 -23.69 14.70 31.53
CA MET A 283 -24.21 15.90 30.86
C MET A 283 -25.74 15.96 30.93
N ASP A 284 -26.43 14.84 30.73
CA ASP A 284 -27.88 14.73 30.86
C ASP A 284 -28.33 15.04 32.29
N GLY A 285 -27.60 14.52 33.28
CA GLY A 285 -27.79 14.85 34.69
C GLY A 285 -27.68 16.35 34.94
N ILE A 286 -26.60 16.99 34.47
CA ILE A 286 -26.37 18.44 34.64
C ILE A 286 -27.44 19.27 33.91
N ILE A 287 -27.80 18.91 32.68
CA ILE A 287 -28.81 19.64 31.89
C ILE A 287 -30.17 19.55 32.59
N ASN A 288 -30.56 18.36 33.04
CA ASN A 288 -31.81 18.14 33.75
C ASN A 288 -31.83 18.81 35.12
N SER A 289 -30.76 18.67 35.92
CA SER A 289 -30.73 19.22 37.28
C SER A 289 -30.59 20.74 37.31
N THR A 290 -29.83 21.32 36.38
CA THR A 290 -29.41 22.73 36.47
C THR A 290 -30.25 23.62 35.56
N LEU A 291 -30.45 23.20 34.31
CA LEU A 291 -31.10 24.04 33.31
C LEU A 291 -32.62 23.95 33.44
N PHE A 292 -33.17 22.73 33.50
CA PHE A 292 -34.62 22.55 33.62
C PHE A 292 -35.15 22.96 35.00
N THR A 293 -34.46 22.66 36.10
CA THR A 293 -34.87 23.10 37.44
C THR A 293 -34.82 24.62 37.58
N SER A 294 -33.76 25.27 37.08
CA SER A 294 -33.65 26.74 37.11
C SER A 294 -34.78 27.39 36.29
N CYS A 295 -35.02 26.90 35.07
CA CYS A 295 -36.13 27.38 34.24
C CYS A 295 -37.49 27.12 34.90
N ALA A 296 -37.70 25.97 35.54
CA ALA A 296 -38.93 25.65 36.26
C ALA A 296 -39.17 26.63 37.42
N ASN A 297 -38.14 26.93 38.21
CA ASN A 297 -38.23 27.89 39.32
C ASN A 297 -38.57 29.31 38.80
N VAL A 298 -37.94 29.75 37.71
CA VAL A 298 -38.25 31.05 37.09
C VAL A 298 -39.70 31.07 36.58
N MET A 299 -40.15 30.01 35.91
CA MET A 299 -41.53 29.90 35.44
C MET A 299 -42.53 29.89 36.60
N GLU A 300 -42.22 29.23 37.72
CA GLU A 300 -43.06 29.21 38.91
C GLU A 300 -43.18 30.62 39.51
N VAL A 301 -42.07 31.33 39.70
CA VAL A 301 -42.08 32.71 40.22
C VAL A 301 -42.88 33.64 39.31
N LEU A 302 -42.66 33.58 37.99
CA LEU A 302 -43.41 34.40 37.03
C LEU A 302 -44.92 34.08 37.05
N THR A 303 -45.27 32.79 37.21
CA THR A 303 -46.67 32.36 37.32
C THR A 303 -47.32 32.90 38.60
N GLN A 304 -46.61 32.85 39.73
CA GLN A 304 -47.10 33.40 41.00
C GLN A 304 -47.31 34.92 40.91
N ILE A 305 -46.40 35.66 40.26
CA ILE A 305 -46.56 37.11 40.05
C ILE A 305 -47.76 37.38 39.14
N ALA A 306 -47.91 36.63 38.04
CA ALA A 306 -49.04 36.78 37.13
C ALA A 306 -50.38 36.52 37.84
N LEU A 307 -50.48 35.47 38.66
CA LEU A 307 -51.67 35.17 39.45
C LEU A 307 -51.99 36.28 40.45
N LYS A 308 -50.98 36.85 41.10
CA LYS A 308 -51.15 37.97 42.03
C LYS A 308 -51.69 39.22 41.32
N LEU A 309 -51.09 39.60 40.19
CA LEU A 309 -51.56 40.75 39.39
C LEU A 309 -52.97 40.57 38.83
N LEU A 310 -53.32 39.33 38.45
CA LEU A 310 -54.66 38.97 38.01
C LEU A 310 -55.69 39.21 39.12
N ASN A 311 -55.39 38.78 40.36
CA ASN A 311 -56.26 38.99 41.52
C ASN A 311 -56.42 40.46 41.89
N GLU A 312 -55.40 41.29 41.62
CA GLU A 312 -55.40 42.73 41.86
C GLU A 312 -56.06 43.54 40.72
N ASN A 313 -56.55 42.87 39.64
CA ASN A 313 -57.08 43.50 38.42
C ASN A 313 -56.11 44.49 37.74
N ASN A 314 -54.80 44.31 37.91
CA ASN A 314 -53.78 45.23 37.39
C ASN A 314 -53.32 44.82 35.97
N HIS A 315 -54.24 44.94 35.00
CA HIS A 315 -54.05 44.44 33.63
C HIS A 315 -52.89 45.09 32.87
N THR A 316 -52.50 46.32 33.23
CA THR A 316 -51.36 47.04 32.62
C THR A 316 -50.02 46.37 32.91
N GLU A 317 -49.84 45.78 34.09
CA GLU A 317 -48.59 45.09 34.47
C GLU A 317 -48.61 43.59 34.13
N LEU A 318 -49.78 43.01 33.90
CA LEU A 318 -49.95 41.60 33.58
C LEU A 318 -49.44 41.23 32.17
N ASN A 319 -49.69 42.09 31.17
CA ASN A 319 -49.34 41.82 29.78
C ASN A 319 -47.83 41.61 29.54
N PRO A 320 -46.92 42.45 30.11
CA PRO A 320 -45.48 42.21 30.03
C PRO A 320 -45.05 40.85 30.62
N ILE A 321 -45.66 40.42 31.73
CA ILE A 321 -45.32 39.15 32.38
C ILE A 321 -45.79 37.96 31.56
N LEU A 322 -46.99 38.03 30.97
CA LEU A 322 -47.49 37.00 30.04
C LEU A 322 -46.59 36.88 28.80
N ALA A 323 -46.13 38.01 28.25
CA ALA A 323 -45.17 38.00 27.14
C ALA A 323 -43.83 37.36 27.54
N LEU A 324 -43.34 37.64 28.75
CA LEU A 324 -42.11 37.04 29.27
C LEU A 324 -42.26 35.52 29.46
N LEU A 325 -43.38 35.06 30.01
CA LEU A 325 -43.71 33.63 30.17
C LEU A 325 -43.77 32.91 28.81
N GLN A 326 -44.39 33.53 27.81
CA GLN A 326 -44.47 32.97 26.47
C GLN A 326 -43.08 32.89 25.81
N GLN A 327 -42.26 33.93 25.96
CA GLN A 327 -40.88 33.94 25.45
C GLN A 327 -40.01 32.86 26.12
N GLN A 328 -40.10 32.71 27.46
CA GLN A 328 -39.38 31.66 28.19
C GLN A 328 -39.83 30.25 27.77
N THR A 329 -41.13 30.05 27.56
CA THR A 329 -41.67 28.78 27.07
C THR A 329 -41.12 28.41 25.68
N LEU A 330 -41.08 29.39 24.76
CA LEU A 330 -40.50 29.19 23.43
C LEU A 330 -39.00 28.88 23.49
N TYR A 331 -38.26 29.57 24.35
CA TYR A 331 -36.83 29.33 24.56
C TYR A 331 -36.56 27.90 25.07
N ILE A 332 -37.31 27.43 26.07
CA ILE A 332 -37.18 26.07 26.61
C ILE A 332 -37.47 25.02 25.53
N ASN A 333 -38.53 25.22 24.74
CA ASN A 333 -38.90 24.29 23.66
C ASN A 333 -37.83 24.22 22.56
N ASP A 334 -37.26 25.36 22.17
CA ASP A 334 -36.17 25.40 21.19
C ASP A 334 -34.92 24.67 21.69
N LYS A 335 -34.51 24.91 22.94
CA LYS A 335 -33.38 24.19 23.55
C LYS A 335 -33.60 22.70 23.65
N LYS A 336 -34.82 22.27 24.01
CA LYS A 336 -35.19 20.84 24.05
C LYS A 336 -35.12 20.18 22.67
N SER A 337 -35.54 20.89 21.63
CA SER A 337 -35.44 20.43 20.24
C SER A 337 -33.98 20.25 19.79
N ILE A 338 -33.12 21.24 20.07
CA ILE A 338 -31.69 21.19 19.75
C ILE A 338 -31.01 20.01 20.46
N TYR A 339 -31.30 19.83 21.74
CA TYR A 339 -30.75 18.72 22.52
C TYR A 339 -31.19 17.35 21.96
N THR A 340 -32.48 17.19 21.65
CA THR A 340 -33.01 15.95 21.05
C THR A 340 -32.35 15.65 19.70
N SER A 341 -32.16 16.68 18.87
CA SER A 341 -31.45 16.57 17.58
C SER A 341 -29.99 16.12 17.75
N HIS A 342 -29.26 16.68 18.72
CA HIS A 342 -27.89 16.23 19.03
C HIS A 342 -27.86 14.79 19.53
N GLN A 343 -28.79 14.37 20.39
CA GLN A 343 -28.88 13.01 20.90
C GLN A 343 -29.09 12.00 19.77
N ILE A 344 -29.99 12.31 18.82
CA ILE A 344 -30.23 11.46 17.64
C ILE A 344 -28.97 11.33 16.79
N LYS A 345 -28.29 12.45 16.47
CA LYS A 345 -27.07 12.43 15.67
C LYS A 345 -25.96 11.60 16.30
N LEU A 346 -25.83 11.69 17.63
CA LEU A 346 -24.84 10.94 18.37
C LEU A 346 -25.13 9.44 18.38
N ASN A 347 -26.38 9.05 18.63
CA ASN A 347 -26.80 7.65 18.54
C ASN A 347 -26.57 7.06 17.14
N MET A 348 -26.84 7.83 16.08
CA MET A 348 -26.53 7.41 14.71
C MET A 348 -25.02 7.20 14.49
N LEU A 349 -24.17 8.04 15.06
CA LEU A 349 -22.72 7.90 14.97
C LEU A 349 -22.24 6.61 15.67
N ILE A 350 -22.77 6.34 16.87
CA ILE A 350 -22.46 5.13 17.65
C ILE A 350 -22.86 3.87 16.87
N GLU A 351 -24.07 3.83 16.30
CA GLU A 351 -24.52 2.68 15.51
C GLU A 351 -23.70 2.50 14.22
N LYS A 352 -23.32 3.61 13.56
CA LYS A 352 -22.43 3.55 12.38
C LYS A 352 -21.06 2.96 12.74
N GLN A 353 -20.51 3.31 13.90
CA GLN A 353 -19.27 2.74 14.39
C GLN A 353 -19.42 1.24 14.71
N ARG A 354 -20.53 0.83 15.35
CA ARG A 354 -20.84 -0.59 15.60
C ARG A 354 -20.92 -1.41 14.32
N GLU A 355 -21.59 -0.91 13.29
CA GLU A 355 -21.73 -1.64 12.02
C GLU A 355 -20.40 -1.74 11.26
N ALA A 356 -19.59 -0.68 11.28
CA ALA A 356 -18.24 -0.73 10.72
C ALA A 356 -17.40 -1.84 11.39
N LEU A 357 -17.49 -1.96 12.71
CA LEU A 357 -16.80 -3.00 13.46
C LEU A 357 -17.30 -4.41 13.16
N LYS A 358 -18.61 -4.62 13.10
CA LYS A 358 -19.18 -5.92 12.71
C LYS A 358 -18.70 -6.32 11.31
N SER A 359 -18.64 -5.37 10.38
CA SER A 359 -18.13 -5.60 9.02
C SER A 359 -16.65 -6.03 9.03
N SER A 360 -15.80 -5.32 9.77
CA SER A 360 -14.39 -5.68 9.94
C SER A 360 -14.21 -7.06 10.55
N LEU A 361 -14.98 -7.39 11.60
CA LEU A 361 -14.93 -8.70 12.25
C LEU A 361 -15.35 -9.84 11.30
N ASN A 362 -16.43 -9.64 10.54
CA ASN A 362 -16.91 -10.61 9.57
C ASN A 362 -15.91 -10.83 8.41
N THR A 363 -15.18 -9.77 8.01
CA THR A 363 -14.14 -9.88 6.98
C THR A 363 -12.99 -10.77 7.44
N ILE A 364 -12.66 -10.72 8.74
CA ILE A 364 -11.59 -11.52 9.34
C ILE A 364 -12.05 -12.97 9.50
N ILE A 365 -13.26 -13.21 9.99
CA ILE A 365 -13.82 -14.57 10.16
C ILE A 365 -13.98 -15.29 8.82
N LYS A 366 -14.29 -14.55 7.74
CA LYS A 366 -14.50 -15.12 6.40
C LYS A 366 -13.22 -15.38 5.62
N GLN A 367 -12.03 -15.05 6.13
CA GLN A 367 -10.81 -15.51 5.47
C GLN A 367 -10.73 -17.03 5.62
N PRO A 368 -10.79 -17.79 4.50
CA PRO A 368 -10.77 -19.24 4.57
C PRO A 368 -9.49 -19.65 5.30
N ASN A 369 -9.63 -20.53 6.30
CA ASN A 369 -8.50 -21.30 6.80
C ASN A 369 -7.93 -22.06 5.60
N VAL A 370 -6.90 -21.49 4.98
CA VAL A 370 -6.06 -22.19 4.04
C VAL A 370 -5.25 -23.16 4.90
N GLN A 371 -5.85 -24.32 5.14
CA GLN A 371 -5.19 -25.48 5.75
C GLN A 371 -4.11 -26.03 4.82
#